data_AF-A0A7V3ACY6-F1
#
_entry.id   AF-A0A7V3ACY6-F1
#
_cell.length_a   1.000
_cell.length_b   1.000
_cell.length_c   1.000
_cell.angle_alpha   90.00
_cell.angle_beta   90.00
_cell.angle_gamma   90.00
#
_symmetry.space_group_name_H-M   'P 1'
#
loop_
_entity.id
_entity.type
_entity.pdbx_description
1 polymer ?
#
loop_
_entity_poly.entity_id
_entity_poly.type
_entity_poly.pdbx_seq_one_letter_code
_entity_poly.pdbx_strand_id
1 'polypeptide(L)' 'VPTLVLHAADDQVLPLEAGRELARTIPDARLMTFESGGHAIFFLNHEPINAAVSRFIGDVSAVTLRAARTA' A
#
# COMPACT_ATOMS: atom_id res chain seq x y z
N VAL A 1 -3.25 6.31 11.16
CA VAL A 1 -3.11 7.08 9.90
C VAL A 1 -3.41 6.16 8.74
N PRO A 2 -4.03 6.63 7.65
CA PRO A 2 -4.25 5.79 6.47
C PRO A 2 -2.92 5.21 5.99
N THR A 3 -2.90 3.92 5.67
CA THR A 3 -1.67 3.21 5.27
C THR A 3 -1.90 2.31 4.06
N LEU A 4 -0.94 2.31 3.13
CA LEU A 4 -0.87 1.37 2.01
C LEU A 4 0.42 0.53 2.15
N VAL A 5 0.27 -0.78 2.21
CA VAL A 5 1.36 -1.76 2.23
C VAL A 5 1.47 -2.37 0.84
N LEU A 6 2.67 -2.30 0.25
CA LEU A 6 3.01 -2.91 -1.03
C LEU A 6 4.07 -3.99 -0.78
N HIS A 7 3.87 -5.20 -1.29
CA HIS A 7 4.78 -6.32 -1.04
C HIS A 7 4.80 -7.30 -2.23
N ALA A 8 5.97 -7.79 -2.65
CA ALA A 8 6.04 -8.86 -3.64
C ALA A 8 6.18 -10.23 -2.97
N ALA A 9 5.40 -11.20 -3.43
CA ALA A 9 5.38 -12.56 -2.87
C ALA A 9 6.71 -13.29 -3.03
N ASP A 10 7.52 -12.92 -4.04
CA ASP A 10 8.86 -13.44 -4.30
C ASP A 10 9.98 -12.64 -3.61
N ASP A 11 9.68 -11.71 -2.69
CA ASP A 11 10.70 -11.03 -1.89
C ASP A 11 11.57 -12.06 -1.12
N GLN A 12 12.87 -12.03 -1.38
CA GLN A 12 13.87 -12.93 -0.79
C GLN A 12 14.51 -12.37 0.50
N VAL A 13 14.22 -11.12 0.84
CA VAL A 13 14.74 -10.43 2.03
C VAL A 13 13.72 -10.50 3.16
N LEU A 14 12.44 -10.27 2.85
CA LEU A 14 11.35 -10.34 3.82
C LEU A 14 10.25 -11.30 3.34
N PRO A 15 9.67 -12.15 4.21
CA PRO A 15 8.56 -12.99 3.83
C PRO A 15 7.27 -12.17 3.65
N LEU A 16 6.39 -12.61 2.74
CA LEU A 16 5.08 -12.01 2.51
C LEU A 16 4.24 -11.83 3.78
N GLU A 17 4.41 -12.72 4.77
CA GLU A 17 3.71 -12.61 6.05
C GLU A 17 4.04 -11.32 6.81
N ALA A 18 5.23 -10.74 6.64
CA ALA A 18 5.55 -9.45 7.25
C ALA A 18 4.65 -8.32 6.70
N GLY A 19 4.38 -8.31 5.39
CA GLY A 19 3.44 -7.37 4.78
C GLY A 19 2.00 -7.59 5.26
N ARG A 20 1.60 -8.86 5.43
CA ARG A 20 0.28 -9.21 5.98
C ARG A 20 0.12 -8.80 7.44
N GLU A 21 1.14 -8.98 8.27
CA GLU A 21 1.12 -8.55 9.68
C GLU A 21 0.93 -7.03 9.78
N LEU A 22 1.67 -6.25 8.98
CA LEU A 22 1.50 -4.79 8.93
C LEU A 22 0.07 -4.40 8.56
N ALA A 23 -0.49 -5.03 7.52
CA ALA A 23 -1.85 -4.74 7.08
C ALA A 23 -2.92 -5.15 8.10
N ARG A 24 -2.68 -6.19 8.90
CA ARG A 24 -3.59 -6.61 9.99
C ARG A 24 -3.51 -5.70 11.21
N THR A 25 -2.33 -5.18 11.53
CA THR A 25 -2.07 -4.46 12.79
C THR A 25 -2.32 -2.96 12.70
N ILE A 26 -2.14 -2.37 11.51
CA ILE A 26 -2.35 -0.95 11.30
C ILE A 26 -3.84 -0.70 10.97
N PRO A 27 -4.55 0.13 11.74
CA PRO A 27 -5.95 0.46 11.44
C PRO A 27 -6.10 1.07 10.05
N ASP A 28 -7.14 0.62 9.32
CA ASP A 28 -7.48 1.05 7.96
C ASP A 28 -6.37 0.84 6.91
N ALA A 29 -5.40 -0.03 7.20
CA ALA A 29 -4.35 -0.35 6.24
C ALA A 29 -4.90 -1.18 5.07
N ARG A 30 -4.33 -0.93 3.89
CA ARG A 30 -4.62 -1.66 2.67
C ARG A 30 -3.37 -2.43 2.25
N LEU A 31 -3.52 -3.69 1.87
CA LEU A 31 -2.43 -4.51 1.32
C LEU A 31 -2.64 -4.69 -0.19
N MET A 32 -1.61 -4.44 -0.97
CA MET A 32 -1.53 -4.84 -2.38
C MET A 32 -0.28 -5.69 -2.57
N THR A 33 -0.49 -6.91 -3.09
CA THR A 33 0.56 -7.88 -3.34
C THR A 33 0.89 -7.98 -4.81
N PHE A 34 2.14 -8.25 -5.13
CA PHE A 34 2.63 -8.55 -6.47
C PHE A 34 3.16 -9.98 -6.49
N GLU A 35 2.90 -10.75 -7.55
CA GLU A 35 3.45 -12.11 -7.66
C GLU A 35 4.98 -12.09 -7.79
N SER A 36 5.52 -11.10 -8.49
CA SER A 36 6.96 -10.95 -8.73
C SER A 36 7.47 -9.52 -8.60
N GLY A 37 8.72 -9.34 -8.19
CA GLY A 37 9.35 -8.02 -8.03
C GLY A 37 10.56 -8.00 -7.09
N GLY A 38 10.73 -9.05 -6.29
CA GLY A 38 11.78 -9.15 -5.28
C GLY A 38 11.66 -8.05 -4.20
N HIS A 39 12.74 -7.77 -3.48
CA HIS A 39 12.70 -6.76 -2.42
C HIS A 39 12.49 -5.34 -2.94
N ALA A 40 13.10 -5.02 -4.10
CA ALA A 40 13.02 -3.72 -4.73
C ALA A 40 11.88 -3.64 -5.77
N ILE A 41 10.66 -3.97 -5.33
CA ILE A 41 9.46 -4.15 -6.16
C ILE A 41 9.17 -3.01 -7.14
N PHE A 42 9.57 -1.79 -6.80
CA PHE A 42 9.33 -0.57 -7.57
C PHE A 42 10.15 -0.49 -8.86
N PHE A 43 11.24 -1.23 -9.03
CA PHE A 43 11.96 -1.21 -10.31
C PHE A 43 11.17 -1.94 -11.41
N LEU A 44 10.60 -3.09 -11.08
CA LEU A 44 9.90 -3.96 -12.04
C LEU A 44 8.40 -3.63 -12.15
N ASN A 45 7.80 -3.07 -11.09
CA ASN A 45 6.37 -2.79 -11.02
C ASN A 45 6.07 -1.28 -10.88
N HIS A 46 6.92 -0.40 -11.41
CA HIS A 46 6.78 1.06 -11.21
C HIS A 46 5.41 1.60 -11.66
N GLU A 47 4.88 1.19 -12.82
CA GLU A 47 3.59 1.66 -13.32
C GLU A 47 2.42 1.31 -12.39
N PRO A 48 2.17 0.03 -12.07
CA PRO A 48 1.07 -0.33 -11.17
C PRO A 48 1.28 0.20 -9.74
N ILE A 49 2.52 0.30 -9.27
CA ILE A 49 2.82 0.92 -7.96
C ILE A 49 2.47 2.41 -7.96
N ASN A 50 2.91 3.16 -8.98
CA ASN A 50 2.62 4.59 -9.08
C ASN A 50 1.11 4.85 -9.18
N ALA A 51 0.39 4.01 -9.92
CA ALA A 51 -1.07 4.08 -9.99
C ALA A 51 -1.73 3.81 -8.63
N ALA A 52 -1.28 2.79 -7.90
CA ALA A 52 -1.79 2.44 -6.57
C ALA A 52 -1.54 3.56 -5.55
N VAL A 53 -0.34 4.13 -5.54
CA VAL A 53 0.04 5.25 -4.65
C VAL A 53 -0.79 6.49 -4.99
N SER A 54 -0.92 6.84 -6.26
CA SER A 54 -1.70 8.01 -6.70
C SER A 54 -3.17 7.89 -6.30
N ARG A 55 -3.77 6.70 -6.50
CA ARG A 55 -5.14 6.41 -6.07
C ARG A 55 -5.28 6.52 -4.55
N PHE A 56 -4.34 5.95 -3.80
CA PHE A 56 -4.38 5.99 -2.34
C PHE A 56 -4.32 7.42 -1.81
N ILE A 57 -3.45 8.27 -2.36
CA ILE A 57 -3.38 9.70 -2.01
C ILE A 57 -4.72 10.39 -2.31
N GLY A 58 -5.31 10.13 -3.48
CA GLY A 58 -6.61 10.69 -3.87
C GLY A 58 -7.73 10.30 -2.89
N ASP A 59 -7.81 9.01 -2.53
CA ASP A 59 -8.81 8.48 -1.60
C ASP A 59 -8.67 9.14 -0.21
N VAL A 60 -7.45 9.22 0.32
CA VAL A 60 -7.18 9.80 1.65
C VAL A 60 -7.48 11.30 1.69
N SER A 61 -7.11 12.02 0.62
CA SER A 61 -7.38 13.45 0.50
C SER A 61 -8.89 13.73 0.46
N ALA A 62 -9.65 12.92 -0.27
CA ALA A 62 -11.11 13.05 -0.35
C ALA A 62 -11.81 12.81 1.00
N VAL A 63 -11.34 11.82 1.78
CA VAL A 63 -11.85 11.55 3.14
C VAL A 63 -11.56 12.73 4.07
N THR A 64 -10.33 13.24 4.03
CA THR A 64 -9.89 14.36 4.88
C THR A 64 -10.70 15.63 4.59
N LEU A 65 -10.91 15.95 3.30
CA LEU A 65 -11.72 17.10 2.88
C LEU A 65 -13.19 16.96 3.26
N ARG A 66 -13.75 15.74 3.25
CA ARG A 66 -15.14 15.51 3.69
C ARG A 66 -15.28 15.72 5.19
N ALA A 67 -14.38 15.16 5.99
CA ALA A 67 -14.40 15.32 7.44
C ALA A 67 -14.31 16.79 7.87
N ALA A 68 -13.47 17.59 7.17
CA ALA A 68 -13.31 19.02 7.43
C ALA A 68 -14.53 19.88 7.04
N ARG A 69 -15.43 19.39 6.16
CA ARG A 69 -16.63 20.13 5.72
C ARG A 69 -17.87 19.85 6.59
N THR A 70 -17.81 18.81 7.42
CA THR A 70 -18.91 18.39 8.32
C THR A 70 -18.69 18.80 9.77
N ALA A 71 -17.53 19.36 10.10
CA ALA A 71 -17.19 19.94 11.40
C ALA A 71 -17.40 21.46 11.37
#